data_AF-A0A537YVH7-F1
#
_entry.id   AF-A0A537YVH7-F1
#
_cell.length_a   1.000
_cell.length_b   1.000
_cell.length_c   1.000
_cell.angle_alpha   90.00
_cell.angle_beta   90.00
_cell.angle_gamma   90.00
#
_symmetry.space_group_name_H-M   'P 1'
#
loop_
_entity.id
_entity.type
_entity.pdbx_description
1 polymer ?
#
loop_
_entity_poly.entity_id
_entity_poly.type
_entity_poly.pdbx_seq_one_letter_code
_entity_poly.pdbx_strand_id
1 'polypeptide(L)'
;MSGIAMLLVLWAMSPLEDRMQAHGPGMVTFELTGGQDRADEILSEWGEDGRDAARDQLWIDYAFMLAYGIFLGLAAAAVRDLCRDKGLRRLAAIGAVAIWLGPLAAGFDAIENACLLLTVGGAGAAFPLLATIFATCKFLLLAGAIGYLLVGGVGLLGNRLSPASGRLP
;
A
#
# COMPACT_ATOMS: atom_id res chain seq x y z
N MET A 1 -10.29 2.76 14.32
CA MET A 1 -11.14 3.46 13.32
C MET A 1 -10.52 3.46 11.92
N SER A 2 -9.19 3.51 11.77
CA SER A 2 -8.49 3.52 10.47
C SER A 2 -8.67 2.26 9.61
N GLY A 3 -8.62 1.05 10.19
CA GLY A 3 -8.80 -0.19 9.40
C GLY A 3 -10.18 -0.33 8.76
N ILE A 4 -11.25 0.12 9.43
CA ILE A 4 -12.61 0.12 8.87
C ILE A 4 -12.72 1.14 7.74
N ALA A 5 -12.13 2.32 7.90
CA ALA A 5 -12.10 3.34 6.84
C ALA A 5 -11.40 2.82 5.57
N MET A 6 -10.28 2.10 5.71
CA MET A 6 -9.59 1.46 4.58
C MET A 6 -10.49 0.44 3.87
N LEU A 7 -11.20 -0.41 4.61
CA LEU A 7 -12.11 -1.41 4.03
C LEU A 7 -13.29 -0.75 3.30
N LEU A 8 -13.82 0.36 3.82
CA LEU A 8 -14.89 1.12 3.17
C LEU A 8 -14.43 1.75 1.86
N VAL A 9 -13.21 2.28 1.82
CA VAL A 9 -12.64 2.86 0.59
C VAL A 9 -12.37 1.78 -0.45
N LEU A 10 -11.81 0.62 -0.05
CA LEU A 10 -11.65 -0.53 -0.96
C LEU A 10 -12.99 -1.00 -1.53
N TRP A 11 -14.03 -1.06 -0.69
CA TRP A 11 -15.37 -1.40 -1.14
C TRP A 11 -15.92 -0.37 -2.14
N ALA A 12 -15.67 0.92 -1.92
CA ALA A 12 -16.08 1.99 -2.83
C ALA A 12 -15.34 1.95 -4.19
N MET A 13 -14.12 1.42 -4.23
CA MET A 13 -13.34 1.26 -5.47
C MET A 13 -13.74 0.02 -6.28
N SER A 14 -14.28 -1.03 -5.64
CA SER A 14 -14.61 -2.30 -6.31
C SER A 14 -15.45 -2.13 -7.58
N PRO A 15 -16.51 -1.29 -7.64
CA PRO A 15 -17.29 -1.12 -8.86
C PRO A 15 -16.51 -0.44 -10.00
N LEU A 16 -15.49 0.36 -9.68
CA LEU A 16 -14.63 1.02 -10.67
C LEU A 16 -13.64 0.01 -11.27
N GLU A 17 -13.08 -0.85 -10.41
CA GLU A 17 -12.25 -1.97 -10.82
C GLU A 17 -13.02 -2.92 -11.75
N ASP A 18 -14.28 -3.24 -11.42
CA ASP A 18 -15.14 -4.09 -12.27
C ASP A 18 -15.38 -3.48 -13.66
N ARG A 19 -15.53 -2.14 -13.76
CA ARG A 19 -15.68 -1.43 -15.04
C ARG A 19 -14.43 -1.52 -15.91
N MET A 20 -13.25 -1.39 -15.31
CA MET A 20 -11.97 -1.60 -16.02
C MET A 20 -11.83 -3.06 -16.48
N GLN A 21 -12.12 -4.01 -15.60
CA GLN A 21 -11.96 -5.44 -15.85
C GLN A 21 -12.97 -6.02 -16.84
N ALA A 22 -14.10 -5.32 -17.08
CA ALA A 22 -15.07 -5.70 -18.10
C ALA A 22 -14.48 -5.66 -19.53
N HIS A 23 -13.41 -4.89 -19.74
CA HIS A 23 -12.86 -4.65 -21.08
C HIS A 23 -11.35 -4.90 -21.19
N GLY A 24 -10.60 -4.86 -20.10
CA GLY A 24 -9.15 -5.08 -20.09
C GLY A 24 -8.61 -5.43 -18.70
N PRO A 25 -7.29 -5.31 -18.47
CA PRO A 25 -6.69 -5.55 -17.17
C PRO A 25 -7.16 -4.60 -16.08
N GLY A 26 -6.98 -5.00 -14.83
CA GLY A 26 -7.26 -4.17 -13.66
C GLY A 26 -6.20 -3.10 -13.40
N MET A 27 -6.45 -2.24 -12.41
CA MET A 27 -5.59 -1.10 -12.09
C MET A 27 -4.16 -1.51 -11.70
N VAL A 28 -4.01 -2.61 -10.96
CA VAL A 28 -2.68 -3.13 -10.55
C VAL A 28 -1.84 -3.56 -11.76
N THR A 29 -2.48 -4.03 -12.83
CA THR A 29 -1.74 -4.35 -14.07
C THR A 29 -1.33 -3.07 -14.79
N PHE A 30 -2.16 -2.02 -14.74
CA PHE A 30 -1.88 -0.75 -15.38
C PHE A 30 -0.72 0.01 -14.71
N GLU A 31 -0.66 0.05 -13.39
CA GLU A 31 0.45 0.69 -12.65
C GLU A 31 1.80 -0.02 -12.92
N LEU A 32 1.78 -1.30 -13.29
CA LEU A 32 2.95 -2.15 -13.57
C LEU A 32 3.23 -2.41 -15.06
N THR A 33 2.73 -1.53 -15.94
CA THR A 33 2.94 -1.62 -17.40
C THR A 33 4.40 -1.54 -17.84
N GLY A 34 5.25 -0.83 -17.10
CA GLY A 34 6.67 -0.64 -17.36
C GLY A 34 7.02 0.30 -18.52
N GLY A 35 6.06 0.67 -19.38
CA GLY A 35 6.32 1.52 -20.53
C GLY A 35 5.06 1.90 -21.31
N GLN A 36 5.22 2.85 -22.24
CA GLN A 36 4.09 3.43 -22.98
C GLN A 36 3.34 2.41 -23.84
N ASP A 37 4.03 1.56 -24.58
CA ASP A 37 3.37 0.63 -25.52
C ASP A 37 2.32 -0.24 -24.81
N ARG A 38 2.66 -0.81 -23.66
CA ARG A 38 1.73 -1.62 -22.86
C ARG A 38 0.63 -0.78 -22.21
N ALA A 39 0.92 0.46 -21.82
CA ALA A 39 -0.09 1.36 -21.31
C ALA A 39 -1.12 1.73 -22.40
N ASP A 40 -0.68 2.00 -23.63
CA ASP A 40 -1.54 2.34 -24.76
C ASP A 40 -2.44 1.16 -25.16
N GLU A 41 -1.94 -0.09 -25.09
CA GLU A 41 -2.74 -1.30 -25.26
C GLU A 41 -3.88 -1.37 -24.22
N ILE A 42 -3.57 -1.22 -22.93
CA ILE A 42 -4.57 -1.27 -21.85
C ILE A 42 -5.57 -0.13 -21.98
N LEU A 43 -5.11 1.09 -22.27
CA LEU A 43 -5.98 2.24 -22.49
C LEU A 43 -6.91 1.98 -23.69
N SER A 44 -6.45 1.33 -24.74
CA SER A 44 -7.29 0.95 -25.88
C SER A 44 -8.32 -0.10 -25.51
N GLU A 45 -7.95 -1.11 -24.73
CA GLU A 45 -8.84 -2.16 -24.23
C GLU A 45 -9.95 -1.57 -23.34
N TRP A 46 -9.60 -0.67 -22.41
CA TRP A 46 -10.54 -0.01 -21.51
C TRP A 46 -11.59 0.87 -22.20
N GLY A 47 -11.31 1.36 -23.41
CA GLY A 47 -12.18 2.33 -24.08
C GLY A 47 -12.42 3.58 -23.22
N GLU A 48 -13.55 4.25 -23.42
CA GLU A 48 -13.90 5.45 -22.65
C GLU A 48 -14.31 5.11 -21.21
N ASP A 49 -15.18 4.11 -21.03
CA ASP A 49 -15.74 3.74 -19.72
C ASP A 49 -14.67 3.29 -18.73
N GLY A 50 -13.74 2.42 -19.15
CA GLY A 50 -12.65 1.96 -18.27
C GLY A 50 -11.65 3.07 -17.94
N ARG A 51 -11.39 4.00 -18.86
CA ARG A 51 -10.53 5.17 -18.59
C ARG A 51 -11.16 6.12 -17.58
N ASP A 52 -12.47 6.34 -17.65
CA ASP A 52 -13.19 7.16 -16.66
C ASP A 52 -13.21 6.48 -15.30
N ALA A 53 -13.46 5.17 -15.25
CA ALA A 53 -13.35 4.39 -14.02
C ALA A 53 -11.94 4.47 -13.41
N ALA A 54 -10.89 4.38 -14.23
CA ALA A 54 -9.50 4.51 -13.77
C ALA A 54 -9.23 5.90 -13.16
N ARG A 55 -9.71 6.99 -13.80
CA ARG A 55 -9.57 8.36 -13.27
C ARG A 55 -10.27 8.51 -11.92
N ASP A 56 -11.50 8.02 -11.80
CA ASP A 56 -12.25 8.08 -10.56
C ASP A 56 -11.55 7.28 -9.45
N GLN A 57 -11.06 6.08 -9.77
CA GLN A 57 -10.34 5.22 -8.83
C GLN A 57 -9.05 5.90 -8.34
N LEU A 58 -8.28 6.51 -9.24
CA LEU A 58 -7.06 7.26 -8.92
C LEU A 58 -7.33 8.42 -7.95
N TRP A 59 -8.42 9.16 -8.11
CA TRP A 59 -8.78 10.24 -7.19
C TRP A 59 -9.20 9.75 -5.82
N ILE A 60 -9.97 8.66 -5.77
CA ILE A 60 -10.37 8.03 -4.49
C ILE A 60 -9.12 7.46 -3.79
N ASP A 61 -8.12 7.00 -4.53
CA ASP A 61 -6.91 6.42 -3.99
C ASP A 61 -6.05 7.42 -3.21
N TYR A 62 -6.11 8.72 -3.52
CA TYR A 62 -5.49 9.75 -2.68
C TYR A 62 -6.01 9.72 -1.22
N ALA A 63 -7.30 9.43 -1.02
CA ALA A 63 -7.86 9.28 0.33
C ALA A 63 -7.44 7.94 0.95
N PHE A 64 -7.39 6.87 0.17
CA PHE A 64 -6.95 5.55 0.62
C PHE A 64 -5.50 5.58 1.09
N MET A 65 -4.59 6.20 0.32
CA MET A 65 -3.16 6.25 0.62
C MET A 65 -2.84 7.05 1.87
N LEU A 66 -3.55 8.15 2.11
CA LEU A 66 -3.45 8.88 3.37
C LEU A 66 -3.90 8.02 4.55
N ALA A 67 -5.03 7.31 4.39
CA ALA A 67 -5.57 6.45 5.44
C ALA A 67 -4.62 5.30 5.78
N TYR A 68 -4.12 4.55 4.78
CA TYR A 68 -3.21 3.44 5.03
C TYR A 68 -1.84 3.92 5.50
N GLY A 69 -1.31 5.03 4.97
CA GLY A 69 0.00 5.55 5.34
C GLY A 69 0.07 5.93 6.82
N ILE A 70 -0.96 6.64 7.30
CA ILE A 70 -1.12 6.98 8.72
C ILE A 70 -1.32 5.70 9.54
N PHE A 71 -2.20 4.80 9.11
CA PHE A 71 -2.48 3.56 9.83
C PHE A 71 -1.23 2.71 10.04
N LEU A 72 -0.48 2.44 8.98
CA LEU A 72 0.71 1.60 9.03
C LEU A 72 1.81 2.24 9.89
N GLY A 73 2.00 3.56 9.80
CA GLY A 73 2.95 4.28 10.65
C GLY A 73 2.60 4.17 12.13
N LEU A 74 1.34 4.41 12.49
CA LEU A 74 0.85 4.30 13.88
C LEU A 74 0.88 2.86 14.39
N ALA A 75 0.49 1.89 13.56
CA ALA A 75 0.54 0.47 13.92
C ALA A 75 1.98 0.02 14.18
N ALA A 76 2.93 0.42 13.33
CA ALA A 76 4.34 0.10 13.51
C ALA A 76 4.91 0.75 14.76
N ALA A 77 4.52 1.99 15.07
CA ALA A 77 4.90 2.66 16.31
C ALA A 77 4.38 1.90 17.55
N ALA A 78 3.11 1.49 17.53
CA ALA A 78 2.52 0.71 18.62
C ALA A 78 3.22 -0.65 18.81
N VAL A 79 3.50 -1.38 17.73
CA VAL A 79 4.23 -2.66 17.79
C VAL A 79 5.65 -2.46 18.32
N ARG A 80 6.35 -1.42 17.86
CA ARG A 80 7.70 -1.06 18.34
C ARG A 80 7.72 -0.82 19.84
N ASP A 81 6.78 -0.02 20.34
CA ASP A 81 6.72 0.36 21.75
C ASP A 81 6.37 -0.85 22.63
N LEU A 82 5.41 -1.67 22.20
CA LEU A 82 5.12 -2.95 22.87
C LEU A 82 6.33 -3.89 22.87
N CYS A 83 7.08 -3.98 21.77
CA CYS A 83 8.30 -4.78 21.69
C CYS A 83 9.36 -4.28 22.67
N ARG A 84 9.50 -2.96 22.82
CA ARG A 84 10.42 -2.34 23.77
C ARG A 84 10.05 -2.72 25.21
N ASP A 85 8.77 -2.58 25.57
CA ASP A 85 8.27 -2.89 26.92
C ASP A 85 8.42 -4.37 27.28
N LYS A 86 8.31 -5.24 26.27
CA LYS A 86 8.48 -6.70 26.43
C LYS A 86 9.93 -7.17 26.32
N GLY A 87 10.91 -6.27 26.21
CA GLY A 87 12.33 -6.61 26.14
C GLY A 87 12.79 -7.18 24.78
N LEU A 88 11.95 -7.13 23.75
CA LEU A 88 12.25 -7.55 22.38
C LEU A 88 13.10 -6.48 21.65
N ARG A 89 14.30 -6.21 22.18
CA ARG A 89 15.16 -5.07 21.79
C ARG A 89 15.45 -4.99 20.30
N ARG A 90 15.68 -6.13 19.63
CA ARG A 90 15.95 -6.16 18.17
C ARG A 90 14.73 -5.70 17.36
N LEU A 91 13.53 -6.19 17.69
CA LEU A 91 12.30 -5.80 17.00
C LEU A 91 11.93 -4.34 17.28
N ALA A 92 12.19 -3.85 18.49
CA ALA A 92 12.03 -2.43 18.80
C ALA A 92 13.02 -1.54 18.00
N ALA A 93 14.25 -2.00 17.77
CA ALA A 93 15.23 -1.27 16.96
C ALA A 93 14.81 -1.21 15.48
N ILE A 94 14.42 -2.34 14.89
CA ILE A 94 13.88 -2.40 13.52
C ILE A 94 12.64 -1.49 13.39
N GLY A 95 11.81 -1.46 14.43
CA GLY A 95 10.63 -0.61 14.50
C GLY A 95 10.90 0.87 14.34
N ALA A 96 12.09 1.37 14.70
CA ALA A 96 12.45 2.78 14.49
C ALA A 96 12.50 3.18 13.01
N VAL A 97 12.79 2.23 12.11
CA VAL A 97 12.71 2.43 10.66
C VAL A 97 11.32 2.08 10.15
N ALA A 98 10.71 1.00 10.68
CA ALA A 98 9.43 0.49 10.20
C ALA A 98 8.28 1.51 10.28
N ILE A 99 8.30 2.44 11.25
CA ILE A 99 7.29 3.51 11.36
C ILE A 99 7.19 4.38 10.10
N TRP A 100 8.25 4.48 9.31
CA TRP A 100 8.30 5.32 8.12
C TRP A 100 7.89 4.59 6.84
N LEU A 101 7.86 3.26 6.84
CA LEU A 101 7.60 2.48 5.62
C LEU A 101 6.20 2.76 5.05
N GLY A 102 5.18 2.82 5.89
CA GLY A 102 3.80 3.17 5.48
C GLY A 102 3.69 4.59 4.90
N PRO A 103 4.11 5.64 5.63
CA PRO A 103 4.10 7.02 5.12
C PRO A 103 4.92 7.21 3.84
N LEU A 104 6.09 6.57 3.72
CA LEU A 104 6.90 6.63 2.51
C LEU A 104 6.23 5.91 1.33
N ALA A 105 5.56 4.77 1.58
CA ALA A 105 4.77 4.09 0.56
C ALA A 105 3.66 4.99 0.01
N ALA A 106 2.92 5.67 0.89
CA ALA A 106 1.89 6.63 0.50
C ALA A 106 2.46 7.82 -0.30
N GLY A 107 3.69 8.25 0.01
CA GLY A 107 4.38 9.27 -0.77
C GLY A 107 4.73 8.81 -2.19
N PHE A 108 5.13 7.54 -2.36
CA PHE A 108 5.39 6.95 -3.68
C PHE A 108 4.09 6.71 -4.46
N ASP A 109 3.05 6.25 -3.78
CA ASP A 109 1.70 6.11 -4.32
C ASP A 109 1.16 7.42 -4.91
N ALA A 110 1.37 8.54 -4.20
CA ALA A 110 0.96 9.85 -4.69
C ALA A 110 1.62 10.26 -6.01
N ILE A 111 2.90 9.90 -6.20
CA ILE A 111 3.67 10.20 -7.41
C ILE A 111 3.27 9.28 -8.54
N GLU A 112 3.07 8.00 -8.24
CA GLU A 112 2.55 7.03 -9.18
C GLU A 112 1.16 7.43 -9.69
N ASN A 113 0.22 7.73 -8.79
CA ASN A 113 -1.13 8.16 -9.16
C ASN A 113 -1.11 9.40 -10.05
N ALA A 114 -0.21 10.35 -9.78
CA ALA A 114 -0.02 11.51 -10.64
C ALA A 114 0.48 11.12 -12.04
N CYS A 115 1.44 10.18 -12.12
CA CYS A 115 1.92 9.66 -13.40
C CYS A 115 0.82 8.92 -14.17
N LEU A 116 0.00 8.10 -13.49
CA LEU A 116 -1.10 7.38 -14.12
C LEU A 116 -2.23 8.31 -14.58
N LEU A 117 -2.58 9.34 -13.81
CA LEU A 117 -3.52 10.37 -14.24
C LEU A 117 -3.03 11.08 -15.52
N LEU A 118 -1.73 11.37 -15.60
CA LEU A 118 -1.10 11.94 -16.78
C LEU A 118 -1.13 10.96 -17.97
N THR A 119 -0.85 9.68 -17.75
CA THR A 119 -0.95 8.63 -18.77
C THR A 119 -2.37 8.48 -19.30
N VAL A 120 -3.38 8.39 -18.43
CA VAL A 120 -4.80 8.31 -18.82
C VAL A 120 -5.26 9.61 -19.52
N GLY A 121 -4.61 10.74 -19.22
CA GLY A 121 -4.78 12.03 -19.92
C GLY A 121 -4.07 12.13 -21.28
N GLY A 122 -3.33 11.10 -21.71
CA GLY A 122 -2.59 11.09 -22.97
C GLY A 122 -1.26 11.85 -22.93
N ALA A 123 -0.70 12.09 -21.74
CA ALA A 123 0.61 12.73 -21.59
C ALA A 123 1.77 11.74 -21.88
N GLY A 124 2.94 12.28 -22.22
CA GLY A 124 4.04 11.58 -22.90
C GLY A 124 4.62 10.31 -22.27
N ALA A 125 5.48 9.65 -23.05
CA ALA A 125 5.98 8.28 -22.86
C ALA A 125 6.64 7.92 -21.53
N ALA A 126 7.12 8.90 -20.78
CA ALA A 126 7.87 8.65 -19.56
C ALA A 126 6.97 8.28 -18.37
N PHE A 127 5.71 8.71 -18.36
CA PHE A 127 4.84 8.58 -17.19
C PHE A 127 4.50 7.12 -16.83
N PRO A 128 4.19 6.21 -17.77
CA PRO A 128 3.94 4.80 -17.44
C PRO A 128 5.14 4.13 -16.78
N LEU A 129 6.36 4.40 -17.26
CA LEU A 129 7.59 3.86 -16.66
C LEU A 129 7.81 4.43 -15.25
N LEU A 130 7.62 5.74 -15.07
CA LEU A 130 7.74 6.36 -13.75
C LEU A 130 6.71 5.79 -12.77
N ALA A 131 5.46 5.63 -13.20
CA ALA A 131 4.42 4.98 -12.41
C ALA A 131 4.87 3.59 -11.95
N THR A 132 5.36 2.74 -12.86
CA THR A 132 5.84 1.40 -12.49
C THR A 132 7.00 1.40 -11.51
N ILE A 133 7.94 2.34 -11.62
CA ILE A 133 9.04 2.48 -10.66
C ILE A 133 8.47 2.81 -9.27
N PHE A 134 7.60 3.81 -9.17
CA PHE A 134 7.02 4.24 -7.90
C PHE A 134 6.06 3.20 -7.31
N ALA A 135 5.23 2.54 -8.13
CA ALA A 135 4.38 1.42 -7.71
C ALA A 135 5.22 0.26 -7.17
N THR A 136 6.31 -0.11 -7.86
CA THR A 136 7.21 -1.16 -7.38
C THR A 136 7.82 -0.80 -6.03
N CYS A 137 8.32 0.43 -5.88
CA CYS A 137 8.87 0.89 -4.62
C CYS A 137 7.80 0.94 -3.51
N LYS A 138 6.58 1.41 -3.81
CA LYS A 138 5.42 1.39 -2.93
C LYS A 138 5.14 -0.02 -2.41
N PHE A 139 5.01 -1.00 -3.29
CA PHE A 139 4.73 -2.39 -2.89
C PHE A 139 5.82 -2.99 -2.00
N LEU A 140 7.10 -2.71 -2.29
CA LEU A 140 8.20 -3.17 -1.44
C LEU A 140 8.15 -2.56 -0.04
N LEU A 141 7.84 -1.26 0.07
CA LEU A 141 7.69 -0.57 1.35
C LEU A 141 6.48 -1.12 2.13
N LEU A 142 5.34 -1.32 1.47
CA LEU A 142 4.14 -1.92 2.07
C LEU A 142 4.42 -3.34 2.58
N ALA A 143 5.08 -4.17 1.77
CA ALA A 143 5.47 -5.52 2.16
C ALA A 143 6.38 -5.51 3.40
N GLY A 144 7.34 -4.57 3.46
CA GLY A 144 8.20 -4.37 4.63
C GLY A 144 7.43 -3.95 5.88
N ALA A 145 6.49 -3.00 5.74
CA ALA A 145 5.64 -2.54 6.84
C ALA A 145 4.78 -3.68 7.40
N ILE A 146 4.09 -4.41 6.51
CA ILE A 146 3.23 -5.54 6.88
C ILE A 146 4.08 -6.66 7.51
N GLY A 147 5.21 -7.01 6.91
CA GLY A 147 6.14 -8.00 7.44
C GLY A 147 6.61 -7.66 8.86
N TYR A 148 6.95 -6.40 9.12
CA TYR A 148 7.30 -5.93 10.46
C TYR A 148 6.15 -6.12 11.45
N LEU A 149 4.92 -5.72 11.09
CA LEU A 149 3.74 -5.86 11.95
C LEU A 149 3.45 -7.33 12.29
N LEU A 150 3.56 -8.23 11.30
CA LEU A 150 3.35 -9.66 11.51
C LEU A 150 4.40 -10.28 12.43
N VAL A 151 5.69 -10.04 12.16
CA VAL A 151 6.79 -10.58 12.98
C VAL A 151 6.74 -10.01 14.39
N GLY A 152 6.51 -8.71 14.53
CA GLY A 152 6.35 -8.05 15.84
C GLY A 152 5.14 -8.58 16.61
N GLY A 153 3.99 -8.75 15.94
CA GLY A 153 2.79 -9.33 16.53
C GLY A 153 3.00 -10.75 17.03
N VAL A 154 3.62 -11.62 16.23
CA VAL A 154 3.95 -13.00 16.63
C VAL A 154 4.92 -13.02 17.80
N GLY A 155 5.97 -12.19 17.78
CA GLY A 155 6.92 -12.08 18.89
C GLY A 155 6.25 -11.65 20.20
N LEU A 156 5.29 -10.73 20.13
CA LEU A 156 4.51 -10.28 21.29
C LEU A 156 3.57 -11.36 21.82
N LEU A 157 2.93 -12.15 20.94
CA LEU A 157 2.09 -13.27 21.33
C LEU A 157 2.90 -14.39 21.98
N GLY A 158 4.03 -14.77 21.39
CA GLY A 158 4.92 -15.80 21.94
C GLY A 158 5.43 -15.44 23.35
N ASN A 159 5.79 -14.17 23.57
CA ASN A 159 6.22 -13.71 24.89
C ASN A 159 5.09 -13.63 25.93
N ARG A 160 3.81 -13.56 25.52
CA ARG A 160 2.67 -13.65 26.44
C ARG A 160 2.37 -15.10 26.86
N LEU A 161 2.68 -16.07 25.99
CA LEU A 161 2.38 -17.48 26.22
C LEU A 161 3.46 -18.22 26.99
N SER A 162 4.70 -17.72 27.05
CA SER A 162 5.74 -18.22 27.94
C SER A 162 5.40 -17.88 29.39
N PRO A 163 4.91 -18.83 30.21
CA PRO A 163 4.64 -18.56 31.62
C PRO A 163 5.98 -18.36 32.32
N ALA A 164 5.99 -17.55 33.38
CA ALA A 164 7.13 -17.45 34.29
C ALA A 164 7.44 -18.85 34.86
N SER A 165 8.39 -19.56 34.25
CA SER A 165 8.92 -20.79 34.80
C SER A 165 9.64 -20.46 36.11
N GLY A 166 9.00 -20.81 37.23
CA GLY A 166 9.67 -21.11 38.50
C GLY A 166 10.38 -19.95 39.18
N ARG A 167 9.61 -19.06 39.82
CA ARG A 167 10.03 -18.52 41.12
C ARG A 167 9.08 -19.06 42.17
N LEU A 168 9.40 -20.24 42.68
CA LEU A 168 9.00 -20.60 44.04
C LEU A 168 10.20 -20.30 44.95
N PRO A 169 9.97 -19.72 46.14
CA PRO A 169 11.00 -19.35 47.10
C PRO A 169 11.75 -20.55 47.67
#